data_AF-A0A1I7Z4K6-F1
#
_entry.id   AF-A0A1I7Z4K6-F1
#
_cell.length_a   1.000
_cell.length_b   1.000
_cell.length_c   1.000
_cell.angle_alpha   90.00
_cell.angle_beta   90.00
_cell.angle_gamma   90.00
#
_symmetry.space_group_name_H-M   'P 1'
#
loop_
_entity.id
_entity.type
_entity.pdbx_description
1 polymer ?
#
loop_
_entity_poly.entity_id
_entity_poly.type
_entity_poly.pdbx_seq_one_letter_code
_entity_poly.pdbx_strand_id
1 'polypeptide(L)'
;MACEKKYFPSSSLTSFAETSGKIAVNTACKKCGKTYVDLPYRRNHVGHHLNMKIQCPIRGCKSSGTVHTITRHLWSKHKKSLSKLTKQERNRFEKARRKFYEEVDTVMEEYFPEQRTDEVEPFCKKCGKNRPSVRDRRDHVGEHINVKFPCPFRNCAFSGCVKQMFAHFRYKHKKNLSDLTREQQSRYEESRRKFHEKVDAVMGRGFTLTVIIGARLSDSRPPTPFF
;
A
#
# COMPACT_ATOMS: atom_id res chain seq x y z
N MET A 1 -2.32 30.13 -27.46
CA MET A 1 -1.82 30.38 -26.09
C MET A 1 -2.57 31.56 -25.48
N ALA A 2 -3.65 31.31 -24.72
CA ALA A 2 -4.42 32.37 -24.06
C ALA A 2 -5.02 31.94 -22.69
N CYS A 3 -4.80 30.69 -22.25
CA CYS A 3 -5.41 30.16 -21.04
C CYS A 3 -4.55 30.35 -19.77
N GLU A 4 -3.31 30.82 -19.90
CA GLU A 4 -2.37 30.89 -18.76
C GLU A 4 -2.56 32.11 -17.86
N LYS A 5 -3.20 33.19 -18.32
CA LYS A 5 -3.20 34.48 -17.61
C LYS A 5 -4.44 34.77 -16.76
N LYS A 6 -5.43 33.87 -16.70
CA LYS A 6 -6.67 34.10 -15.92
C LYS A 6 -6.76 33.36 -14.59
N TYR A 7 -5.78 32.52 -14.24
CA TYR A 7 -5.95 31.56 -13.12
C TYR A 7 -5.08 31.79 -11.88
N PHE A 8 -4.07 32.67 -11.89
CA PHE A 8 -3.24 32.90 -10.70
C PHE A 8 -2.73 34.35 -10.63
N PRO A 9 -3.13 35.17 -9.63
CA PRO A 9 -2.39 36.39 -9.31
C PRO A 9 -1.03 36.00 -8.71
N SER A 10 0.01 36.74 -9.06
CA SER A 10 1.35 36.60 -8.48
C SER A 10 1.34 37.10 -7.03
N SER A 11 1.40 36.19 -6.05
CA SER A 11 1.77 36.58 -4.69
C SER A 11 2.39 35.43 -3.92
N SER A 12 3.60 35.70 -3.42
CA SER A 12 4.32 35.05 -2.33
C SER A 12 4.64 33.56 -2.47
N LEU A 13 5.91 33.32 -2.83
CA LEU A 13 6.74 32.25 -2.29
C LEU A 13 6.38 31.92 -0.83
N THR A 14 5.86 30.73 -0.60
CA THR A 14 6.21 29.95 0.59
C THR A 14 6.50 28.53 0.12
N SER A 15 7.77 28.17 0.23
CA SER A 15 8.30 26.85 -0.09
C SER A 15 7.63 25.79 0.77
N PHE A 16 6.90 24.87 0.14
CA PHE A 16 6.65 23.56 0.71
C PHE A 16 7.18 22.51 -0.25
N ALA A 17 8.32 21.94 0.11
CA ALA A 17 8.79 20.69 -0.44
C ALA A 17 7.84 19.58 0.06
N GLU A 18 6.73 19.37 -0.65
CA GLU A 18 5.95 18.16 -0.47
C GLU A 18 6.64 17.02 -1.23
N THR A 19 7.56 16.36 -0.53
CA THR A 19 8.09 15.06 -0.94
C THR A 19 6.93 14.09 -1.11
N SER A 20 6.68 13.76 -2.38
CA SER A 20 6.14 12.51 -2.91
C SER A 20 5.56 11.56 -1.85
N GLY A 21 4.24 11.43 -1.84
CA GLY A 21 3.47 10.58 -0.93
C GLY A 21 3.85 9.10 -0.94
N LYS A 22 4.88 8.75 -0.17
CA LYS A 22 4.95 7.50 0.57
C LYS A 22 4.59 7.88 2.00
N ILE A 23 3.38 7.52 2.41
CA ILE A 23 3.02 7.58 3.84
C ILE A 23 4.12 6.80 4.55
N ALA A 24 4.93 7.50 5.35
CA ALA A 24 6.13 6.95 5.94
C ALA A 24 5.71 5.95 7.02
N VAL A 25 5.45 4.70 6.63
CA VAL A 25 5.04 3.64 7.55
C VAL A 25 6.02 3.64 8.69
N ASN A 26 5.56 4.00 9.90
CA ASN A 26 6.42 4.05 11.06
C ASN A 26 6.83 2.60 11.38
N THR A 27 8.01 2.23 10.88
CA THR A 27 8.54 0.87 10.99
C THR A 27 9.24 0.64 12.33
N ALA A 28 9.33 1.67 13.18
CA ALA A 28 9.97 1.59 14.47
C ALA A 28 8.98 1.17 15.56
N CYS A 29 9.43 0.27 16.43
CA CYS A 29 8.69 -0.07 17.64
C CYS A 29 8.70 1.11 18.62
N LYS A 30 7.53 1.54 19.10
CA LYS A 30 7.38 2.60 20.10
C LYS A 30 8.10 2.31 21.41
N LYS A 31 8.13 1.05 21.85
CA LYS A 31 8.68 0.69 23.16
C LYS A 31 10.21 0.64 23.18
N CYS A 32 10.86 0.38 22.05
CA CYS A 32 12.32 0.18 22.03
C CYS A 32 13.06 0.78 20.84
N GLY A 33 12.37 1.49 19.93
CA GLY A 33 12.95 2.16 18.76
C GLY A 33 13.44 1.25 17.63
N LYS A 34 13.39 -0.09 17.78
CA LYS A 34 13.90 -1.02 16.75
C LYS A 34 13.00 -1.02 15.51
N THR A 35 13.61 -0.95 14.33
CA THR A 35 12.90 -0.88 13.05
C THR A 35 12.73 -2.25 12.42
N TYR A 36 11.52 -2.55 11.94
CA TYR A 36 11.20 -3.77 11.22
C TYR A 36 10.27 -3.45 10.04
N VAL A 37 10.70 -3.77 8.82
CA VAL A 37 9.93 -3.48 7.60
C VAL A 37 8.75 -4.44 7.49
N ASP A 38 9.01 -5.75 7.53
CA ASP A 38 7.96 -6.74 7.27
C ASP A 38 7.15 -7.14 8.51
N LEU A 39 5.85 -7.34 8.31
CA LEU A 39 4.89 -7.73 9.34
C LEU A 39 5.29 -8.99 10.13
N PRO A 40 5.80 -10.09 9.53
CA PRO A 40 6.23 -11.27 10.30
C PRO A 40 7.36 -10.97 11.29
N TYR A 41 8.28 -10.06 10.95
CA TYR A 41 9.35 -9.65 11.86
C TYR A 41 8.83 -8.76 12.98
N ARG A 42 7.91 -7.84 12.66
CA ARG A 42 7.24 -7.02 13.69
C ARG A 42 6.49 -7.89 14.69
N ARG A 43 5.73 -8.90 14.23
CA ARG A 43 5.02 -9.83 15.13
C ARG A 43 5.96 -10.61 16.04
N ASN A 44 7.08 -11.11 15.50
CA ASN A 44 8.09 -11.79 16.31
C ASN A 44 8.75 -10.85 17.32
N HIS A 45 8.96 -9.59 16.95
CA HIS A 45 9.48 -8.56 17.82
C HIS A 45 8.49 -8.24 18.97
N VAL A 46 7.20 -8.02 18.67
CA VAL A 46 6.17 -7.83 19.70
C VAL A 46 6.07 -9.04 20.62
N GLY A 47 6.06 -10.26 20.06
CA GLY A 47 6.06 -11.47 20.88
C GLY A 47 7.27 -11.59 21.82
N HIS A 48 8.41 -10.97 21.51
CA HIS A 48 9.54 -10.88 22.44
C HIS A 48 9.23 -9.93 23.62
N HIS A 49 8.61 -8.78 23.35
CA HIS A 49 8.14 -7.88 24.41
C HIS A 49 7.09 -8.53 25.32
N LEU A 50 6.23 -9.38 24.75
CA LEU A 50 5.21 -10.13 25.49
C LEU A 50 5.74 -11.41 26.14
N ASN A 51 7.04 -11.72 25.98
CA ASN A 51 7.67 -12.97 26.44
C ASN A 51 6.92 -14.25 25.95
N MET A 52 6.25 -14.15 24.80
CA MET A 52 5.47 -15.24 24.22
C MET A 52 6.37 -16.27 23.56
N LYS A 53 6.07 -17.55 23.79
CA LYS A 53 6.86 -18.67 23.27
C LYS A 53 5.95 -19.76 22.74
N ILE A 54 6.27 -20.24 21.54
CA ILE A 54 5.73 -21.50 21.02
C ILE A 54 6.73 -22.62 21.29
N GLN A 55 6.21 -23.82 21.52
CA GLN A 55 7.03 -25.02 21.72
C GLN A 55 7.50 -25.59 20.38
N CYS A 56 8.65 -26.25 20.37
CA CYS A 56 9.10 -27.01 19.22
C CYS A 56 8.05 -28.09 18.85
N PRO A 57 7.66 -28.21 17.56
CA PRO A 57 6.66 -29.19 17.15
C PRO A 57 7.15 -30.64 17.19
N ILE A 58 8.44 -30.90 17.40
CA ILE A 58 9.02 -32.24 17.44
C ILE A 58 8.90 -32.80 18.87
N ARG A 59 8.30 -34.00 19.02
CA ARG A 59 8.12 -34.63 20.34
C ARG A 59 9.48 -34.87 21.00
N GLY A 60 9.57 -34.60 22.30
CA GLY A 60 10.80 -34.76 23.08
C GLY A 60 11.76 -33.57 23.02
N CYS A 61 11.56 -32.60 22.11
CA CYS A 61 12.35 -31.38 22.10
C CYS A 61 11.76 -30.33 23.07
N LYS A 62 12.54 -29.91 24.06
CA LYS A 62 12.14 -28.91 25.08
C LYS A 62 12.36 -27.45 24.65
N SER A 63 12.79 -27.22 23.41
CA SER A 63 13.08 -25.87 22.93
C SER A 63 11.79 -25.06 22.73
N SER A 64 11.80 -23.81 23.22
CA SER A 64 10.69 -22.87 23.08
C SER A 64 11.20 -21.49 22.68
N GLY A 65 10.39 -20.72 21.98
CA GLY A 65 10.74 -19.36 21.54
C GLY A 65 9.69 -18.76 20.62
N THR A 66 9.98 -17.60 20.06
CA THR A 66 9.10 -16.98 19.06
C THR A 66 9.03 -17.83 17.77
N VAL A 67 8.05 -17.55 16.90
CA VAL A 67 7.85 -18.29 15.64
C VAL A 67 9.14 -18.36 14.81
N HIS A 68 9.82 -17.23 14.65
CA HIS A 68 11.09 -17.15 13.92
C HIS A 68 12.20 -17.94 14.62
N THR A 69 12.29 -17.87 15.94
CA THR A 69 13.27 -18.63 16.74
C THR A 69 13.08 -20.13 16.59
N ILE A 70 11.83 -20.62 16.66
CA ILE A 70 11.53 -22.04 16.46
C ILE A 70 11.75 -22.48 15.02
N THR A 71 11.42 -21.65 14.04
CA THR A 71 11.71 -21.95 12.62
C THR A 71 13.22 -22.13 12.38
N ARG A 72 14.05 -21.25 12.96
CA ARG A 72 15.51 -21.36 12.92
C ARG A 72 16.03 -22.57 13.71
N HIS A 73 15.43 -22.87 14.85
CA HIS A 73 15.76 -24.03 15.66
C HIS A 73 15.52 -25.35 14.90
N LEU A 74 14.37 -25.47 14.20
CA LEU A 74 14.06 -26.61 13.35
C LEU A 74 15.12 -26.82 12.26
N TRP A 75 15.53 -25.73 11.61
CA TRP A 75 16.56 -25.79 10.59
C TRP A 75 17.93 -26.20 11.17
N SER A 76 18.35 -25.59 12.27
CA SER A 76 19.71 -25.77 12.81
C SER A 76 19.90 -27.07 13.59
N LYS A 77 18.94 -27.45 14.44
CA LYS A 77 19.03 -28.59 15.36
C LYS A 77 18.38 -29.87 14.82
N HIS A 78 17.31 -29.73 14.05
CA HIS A 78 16.59 -30.88 13.49
C HIS A 78 16.83 -31.08 12.00
N LYS A 79 17.56 -30.16 11.34
CA LYS A 79 17.82 -30.18 9.89
C LYS A 79 16.53 -30.28 9.05
N LYS A 80 15.42 -29.77 9.59
CA LYS A 80 14.10 -29.78 8.95
C LYS A 80 13.66 -28.35 8.63
N SER A 81 13.21 -28.14 7.39
CA SER A 81 12.37 -26.98 7.02
C SER A 81 10.90 -27.28 7.36
N LEU A 82 10.04 -26.26 7.34
CA LEU A 82 8.60 -26.44 7.54
C LEU A 82 7.96 -27.41 6.52
N SER A 83 8.52 -27.51 5.31
CA SER A 83 8.09 -28.45 4.27
C SER A 83 8.48 -29.91 4.56
N LYS A 84 9.53 -30.15 5.35
CA LYS A 84 10.02 -31.48 5.72
C LYS A 84 9.46 -32.00 7.05
N LEU A 85 8.54 -31.26 7.68
CA LEU A 85 7.83 -31.71 8.87
C LEU A 85 6.78 -32.76 8.51
N THR A 86 6.55 -33.73 9.40
CA THR A 86 5.40 -34.64 9.25
C THR A 86 4.10 -33.85 9.36
N LYS A 87 2.99 -34.39 8.86
CA LYS A 87 1.66 -33.75 8.96
C LYS A 87 1.30 -33.38 10.41
N GLN A 88 1.65 -34.23 11.38
CA GLN A 88 1.39 -33.99 12.80
C GLN A 88 2.32 -32.92 13.41
N GLU A 89 3.61 -32.90 13.06
CA GLU A 89 4.54 -31.84 13.48
C GLU A 89 4.09 -30.49 12.89
N ARG A 90 3.74 -30.46 11.61
CA ARG A 90 3.28 -29.25 10.92
C ARG A 90 1.98 -28.72 11.52
N ASN A 91 1.01 -29.59 11.79
CA ASN A 91 -0.24 -29.18 12.43
C ASN A 91 0.00 -28.52 13.81
N ARG A 92 0.86 -29.11 14.64
CA ARG A 92 1.23 -28.54 15.95
C ARG A 92 1.89 -27.17 15.82
N PHE A 93 2.82 -27.03 14.88
CA PHE A 93 3.47 -25.75 14.60
C PHE A 93 2.46 -24.70 14.15
N GLU A 94 1.60 -25.03 13.19
CA GLU A 94 0.61 -24.10 12.64
C GLU A 94 -0.43 -23.66 13.68
N LYS A 95 -0.89 -24.58 14.52
CA LYS A 95 -1.80 -24.27 15.63
C LYS A 95 -1.15 -23.31 16.63
N ALA A 96 0.10 -23.57 17.04
CA ALA A 96 0.81 -22.70 17.96
C ALA A 96 1.15 -21.32 17.34
N ARG A 97 1.55 -21.31 16.06
CA ARG A 97 1.83 -20.09 15.31
C ARG A 97 0.60 -19.20 15.17
N ARG A 98 -0.56 -19.80 14.89
CA ARG A 98 -1.83 -19.08 14.76
C ARG A 98 -2.19 -18.37 16.07
N LYS A 99 -2.21 -19.12 17.18
CA LYS A 99 -2.48 -18.55 18.50
C LYS A 99 -1.49 -17.42 18.85
N PHE A 100 -0.20 -17.63 18.58
CA PHE A 100 0.82 -16.60 18.78
C PHE A 100 0.54 -15.33 17.97
N TYR A 101 0.15 -15.44 16.70
CA TYR A 101 -0.16 -14.27 15.89
C TYR A 101 -1.47 -13.59 16.29
N GLU A 102 -2.50 -14.34 16.66
CA GLU A 102 -3.76 -13.79 17.17
C GLU A 102 -3.51 -12.92 18.41
N GLU A 103 -2.77 -13.42 19.40
CA GLU A 103 -2.44 -12.69 20.64
C GLU A 103 -1.48 -11.51 20.41
N VAL A 104 -0.59 -11.59 19.42
CA VAL A 104 0.29 -10.46 19.08
C VAL A 104 -0.47 -9.38 18.31
N ASP A 105 -1.37 -9.78 17.41
CA ASP A 105 -2.11 -8.85 16.55
C ASP A 105 -3.08 -7.98 17.37
N THR A 106 -3.62 -8.47 18.50
CA THR A 106 -4.49 -7.69 19.39
C THR A 106 -3.81 -6.48 20.03
N VAL A 107 -2.48 -6.54 20.22
CA VAL A 107 -1.70 -5.47 20.85
C VAL A 107 -0.76 -4.78 19.87
N MET A 108 -0.83 -5.14 18.58
CA MET A 108 0.13 -4.72 17.57
C MET A 108 0.26 -3.20 17.45
N GLU A 109 -0.88 -2.49 17.51
CA GLU A 109 -0.98 -1.02 17.42
C GLU A 109 -0.25 -0.28 18.56
N GLU A 110 -0.11 -0.91 19.74
CA GLU A 110 0.62 -0.34 20.87
C GLU A 110 2.13 -0.26 20.61
N TYR A 111 2.65 -1.21 19.82
CA TYR A 111 4.08 -1.31 19.50
C TYR A 111 4.39 -0.65 18.16
N PHE A 112 3.59 -0.93 17.14
CA PHE A 112 3.68 -0.37 15.82
C PHE A 112 2.31 0.21 15.51
N PRO A 113 2.08 1.52 15.74
CA PRO A 113 0.82 2.10 15.31
C PRO A 113 0.69 1.83 13.82
N GLU A 114 -0.43 1.25 13.42
CA GLU A 114 -0.83 1.48 12.05
C GLU A 114 -0.88 2.99 11.91
N GLN A 115 -0.12 3.50 10.95
CA GLN A 115 -0.60 4.72 10.33
C GLN A 115 -1.98 4.32 9.86
N ARG A 116 -3.00 4.96 10.45
CA ARG A 116 -4.28 5.02 9.79
C ARG A 116 -3.93 5.29 8.33
N THR A 117 -4.18 4.32 7.47
CA THR A 117 -4.68 4.71 6.18
C THR A 117 -6.00 5.35 6.57
N ASP A 118 -5.94 6.62 6.97
CA ASP A 118 -7.08 7.47 6.83
C ASP A 118 -7.52 7.14 5.40
N GLU A 119 -8.70 6.54 5.26
CA GLU A 119 -9.30 6.33 3.97
C GLU A 119 -9.57 7.75 3.48
N VAL A 120 -8.51 8.36 2.96
CA VAL A 120 -8.53 9.70 2.46
C VAL A 120 -9.27 9.52 1.17
N GLU A 121 -10.60 9.64 1.23
CA GLU A 121 -11.44 9.60 0.06
C GLU A 121 -10.99 10.74 -0.85
N PRO A 122 -10.25 10.41 -1.92
CA PRO A 122 -9.58 11.46 -2.65
C PRO A 122 -10.58 11.95 -3.69
N PHE A 123 -11.38 12.91 -3.26
CA PHE A 123 -12.33 13.61 -4.11
C PHE A 123 -11.60 14.66 -4.94
N CYS A 124 -11.89 14.66 -6.24
CA CYS A 124 -11.40 15.73 -7.12
C CYS A 124 -12.03 17.06 -6.71
N LYS A 125 -11.23 18.07 -6.42
CA LYS A 125 -11.68 19.43 -6.07
C LYS A 125 -12.53 20.09 -7.16
N LYS A 126 -12.27 19.74 -8.43
CA LYS A 126 -12.96 20.35 -9.58
C LYS A 126 -14.34 19.77 -9.85
N CYS A 127 -14.56 18.48 -9.57
CA CYS A 127 -15.82 17.82 -9.95
C CYS A 127 -16.39 16.87 -8.89
N GLY A 128 -15.82 16.83 -7.69
CA GLY A 128 -16.30 16.02 -6.56
C GLY A 128 -16.24 14.51 -6.76
N LYS A 129 -15.63 14.00 -7.84
CA LYS A 129 -15.59 12.55 -8.10
C LYS A 129 -14.54 11.88 -7.23
N ASN A 130 -14.94 10.82 -6.54
CA ASN A 130 -14.03 9.96 -5.78
C ASN A 130 -13.14 9.12 -6.74
N ARG A 131 -11.83 9.13 -6.51
CA ARG A 131 -10.83 8.41 -7.31
C ARG A 131 -9.79 7.73 -6.42
N PRO A 132 -10.09 6.58 -5.80
CA PRO A 132 -9.26 6.00 -4.74
C PRO A 132 -7.83 5.66 -5.19
N SER A 133 -7.67 5.17 -6.43
CA SER A 133 -6.36 4.80 -6.99
C SER A 133 -5.58 6.01 -7.50
N VAL A 134 -4.29 6.12 -7.16
CA VAL A 134 -3.37 7.14 -7.71
C VAL A 134 -3.35 7.13 -9.24
N ARG A 135 -3.42 5.95 -9.87
CA ARG A 135 -3.47 5.83 -11.33
C ARG A 135 -4.74 6.46 -11.90
N ASP A 136 -5.87 6.18 -11.27
CA ASP A 136 -7.16 6.70 -11.72
C ASP A 136 -7.25 8.20 -11.49
N ARG A 137 -6.60 8.72 -10.43
CA ARG A 137 -6.46 10.16 -10.19
C ARG A 137 -5.67 10.86 -11.28
N ARG A 138 -4.54 10.28 -11.71
CA ARG A 138 -3.71 10.86 -12.77
C ARG A 138 -4.43 10.91 -14.11
N ASP A 139 -5.10 9.82 -14.49
CA ASP A 139 -5.92 9.80 -15.70
C ASP A 139 -7.06 10.82 -15.61
N HIS A 140 -7.71 10.92 -14.45
CA HIS A 140 -8.79 11.88 -14.21
C HIS A 140 -8.33 13.35 -14.26
N VAL A 141 -7.17 13.67 -13.68
CA VAL A 141 -6.58 15.02 -13.77
C VAL A 141 -6.18 15.31 -15.20
N GLY A 142 -5.60 14.34 -15.91
CA GLY A 142 -5.28 14.44 -17.34
C GLY A 142 -6.48 14.88 -18.18
N GLU A 143 -7.69 14.40 -17.88
CA GLU A 143 -8.93 14.87 -18.51
C GLU A 143 -9.19 16.37 -18.23
N HIS A 144 -9.01 16.80 -16.98
CA HIS A 144 -9.25 18.20 -16.57
C HIS A 144 -8.28 19.21 -17.17
N ILE A 145 -7.04 18.81 -17.40
CA ILE A 145 -6.00 19.65 -18.04
C ILE A 145 -5.83 19.34 -19.53
N ASN A 146 -6.68 18.46 -20.08
CA ASN A 146 -6.67 18.03 -21.48
C ASN A 146 -5.29 17.59 -21.99
N VAL A 147 -4.52 16.89 -21.16
CA VAL A 147 -3.24 16.29 -21.57
C VAL A 147 -3.50 14.86 -21.99
N LYS A 148 -2.98 14.49 -23.16
CA LYS A 148 -3.00 13.13 -23.70
C LYS A 148 -1.58 12.75 -24.08
N PHE A 149 -1.26 11.45 -24.08
CA PHE A 149 -0.01 10.98 -24.63
C PHE A 149 -0.25 10.06 -25.84
N PRO A 150 0.66 10.09 -26.83
CA PRO A 150 0.47 9.42 -28.10
C PRO A 150 0.72 7.91 -28.01
N CYS A 151 0.12 7.18 -28.96
CA CYS A 151 0.38 5.77 -29.19
C CYS A 151 1.85 5.57 -29.64
N PRO A 152 2.59 4.57 -29.10
CA PRO A 152 3.98 4.30 -29.47
C PRO A 152 4.18 3.74 -30.89
N PHE A 153 3.10 3.35 -31.58
CA PHE A 153 3.14 2.86 -32.96
C PHE A 153 3.23 4.05 -33.92
N ARG A 154 4.30 4.13 -34.74
CA ARG A 154 4.58 5.29 -35.62
C ARG A 154 3.42 5.66 -36.55
N ASN A 155 2.65 4.66 -36.99
CA ASN A 155 1.56 4.85 -37.95
C ASN A 155 0.18 4.92 -37.25
N CYS A 156 0.15 5.26 -35.96
CA CYS A 156 -1.09 5.37 -35.21
C CYS A 156 -1.23 6.76 -34.59
N ALA A 157 -2.23 7.52 -35.04
CA ALA A 157 -2.51 8.87 -34.57
C ALA A 157 -3.25 8.93 -33.22
N PHE A 158 -3.52 7.77 -32.60
CA PHE A 158 -4.27 7.73 -31.36
C PHE A 158 -3.50 8.39 -30.21
N SER A 159 -4.21 9.18 -29.40
CA SER A 159 -3.70 9.75 -28.16
C SER A 159 -4.78 9.71 -27.09
N GLY A 160 -4.39 9.43 -25.86
CA GLY A 160 -5.33 9.30 -24.75
C GLY A 160 -4.65 9.24 -23.39
N CYS A 161 -5.45 8.96 -22.35
CA CYS A 161 -4.95 8.65 -21.01
C CYS A 161 -4.45 7.19 -20.93
N VAL A 162 -3.89 6.79 -19.79
CA VAL A 162 -3.24 5.47 -19.65
C VAL A 162 -4.27 4.35 -19.83
N LYS A 163 -5.44 4.47 -19.19
CA LYS A 163 -6.54 3.50 -19.36
C LYS A 163 -7.01 3.37 -20.80
N GLN A 164 -7.16 4.49 -21.50
CA GLN A 164 -7.55 4.51 -22.92
C GLN A 164 -6.49 3.86 -23.82
N MET A 165 -5.21 4.06 -23.51
CA MET A 165 -4.11 3.46 -24.28
C MET A 165 -4.13 1.92 -24.20
N PHE A 166 -4.41 1.34 -23.04
CA PHE A 166 -4.56 -0.11 -22.89
C PHE A 166 -5.70 -0.67 -23.72
N ALA A 167 -6.88 -0.02 -23.67
CA ALA A 167 -8.01 -0.40 -24.51
C ALA A 167 -7.65 -0.29 -26.00
N HIS A 168 -7.01 0.81 -26.38
CA HIS A 168 -6.55 1.03 -27.75
C HIS A 168 -5.60 -0.06 -28.25
N PHE A 169 -4.60 -0.47 -27.46
CA PHE A 169 -3.70 -1.57 -27.83
C PHE A 169 -4.47 -2.87 -28.08
N ARG A 170 -5.42 -3.19 -27.19
CA ARG A 170 -6.21 -4.42 -27.31
C ARG A 170 -7.09 -4.42 -28.56
N TYR A 171 -7.79 -3.32 -28.84
CA TYR A 171 -8.79 -3.29 -29.93
C TYR A 171 -8.21 -2.93 -31.30
N LYS A 172 -7.21 -2.03 -31.37
CA LYS A 172 -6.62 -1.59 -32.64
C LYS A 172 -5.37 -2.37 -33.02
N HIS A 173 -4.52 -2.69 -32.06
CA HIS A 173 -3.26 -3.38 -32.32
C HIS A 173 -3.29 -4.87 -31.99
N LYS A 174 -4.38 -5.36 -31.38
CA LYS A 174 -4.52 -6.74 -30.89
C LYS A 174 -3.32 -7.18 -30.03
N LYS A 175 -2.78 -6.24 -29.24
CA LYS A 175 -1.58 -6.39 -28.44
C LYS A 175 -1.79 -5.87 -27.03
N ASN A 176 -0.93 -6.29 -26.12
CA ASN A 176 -0.79 -5.72 -24.78
C ASN A 176 0.61 -5.12 -24.60
N LEU A 177 0.93 -4.60 -23.41
CA LEU A 177 2.24 -3.99 -23.15
C LEU A 177 3.41 -4.98 -23.26
N SER A 178 3.21 -6.26 -22.93
CA SER A 178 4.25 -7.28 -23.03
C SER A 178 4.56 -7.70 -24.48
N ASP A 179 3.62 -7.47 -25.41
CA ASP A 179 3.79 -7.80 -26.84
C ASP A 179 4.48 -6.68 -27.65
N LEU A 180 4.90 -5.61 -26.98
CA LEU A 180 5.57 -4.46 -27.60
C LEU A 180 7.04 -4.79 -27.88
N THR A 181 7.56 -4.28 -28.99
CA THR A 181 9.01 -4.29 -29.23
C THR A 181 9.71 -3.37 -28.24
N ARG A 182 11.02 -3.57 -28.02
CA ARG A 182 11.82 -2.70 -27.16
C ARG A 182 11.70 -1.21 -27.53
N GLU A 183 11.66 -0.90 -28.83
CA GLU A 183 11.46 0.47 -29.30
C GLU A 183 10.08 1.04 -28.96
N GLN A 184 9.02 0.25 -29.17
CA GLN A 184 7.65 0.66 -28.85
C GLN A 184 7.49 0.87 -27.34
N GLN A 185 8.09 -0.02 -26.54
CA GLN A 185 8.10 0.11 -25.09
C GLN A 185 8.83 1.36 -24.63
N SER A 186 10.02 1.64 -25.18
CA SER A 186 10.78 2.86 -24.86
C SER A 186 9.98 4.14 -25.15
N ARG A 187 9.35 4.24 -26.34
CA ARG A 187 8.49 5.40 -26.69
C ARG A 187 7.29 5.54 -25.77
N TYR A 188 6.67 4.41 -25.40
CA TYR A 188 5.55 4.39 -24.47
C TYR A 188 5.97 4.91 -23.09
N GLU A 189 7.08 4.41 -22.56
CA GLU A 189 7.59 4.81 -21.24
C GLU A 189 7.98 6.30 -21.21
N GLU A 190 8.65 6.79 -22.24
CA GLU A 190 8.98 8.21 -22.37
C GLU A 190 7.73 9.09 -22.41
N SER A 191 6.75 8.75 -23.25
CA SER A 191 5.51 9.51 -23.41
C SER A 191 4.68 9.49 -22.13
N ARG A 192 4.59 8.34 -21.47
CA ARG A 192 3.92 8.19 -20.17
C ARG A 192 4.61 9.00 -19.08
N ARG A 193 5.94 9.05 -19.07
CA ARG A 193 6.71 9.87 -18.11
C ARG A 193 6.38 11.35 -18.27
N LYS A 194 6.42 11.88 -19.49
CA LYS A 194 6.06 13.28 -19.79
C LYS A 194 4.61 13.61 -19.40
N PHE A 195 3.69 12.68 -19.62
CA PHE A 195 2.30 12.82 -19.16
C PHE A 195 2.19 12.91 -17.64
N HIS A 196 2.82 11.98 -16.92
CA HIS A 196 2.81 11.98 -15.46
C HIS A 196 3.45 13.24 -14.88
N GLU A 197 4.55 13.75 -15.45
CA GLU A 197 5.19 14.98 -15.01
C GLU A 197 4.22 16.18 -15.06
N LYS A 198 3.50 16.35 -16.18
CA LYS A 198 2.50 17.41 -16.33
C LYS A 198 1.33 17.27 -15.36
N VAL A 199 0.87 16.05 -15.15
CA VAL A 199 -0.27 15.76 -14.26
C VAL A 199 0.12 15.91 -12.80
N ASP A 200 1.29 15.39 -12.40
CA ASP A 200 1.78 15.40 -11.02
C ASP A 200 2.06 16.84 -10.55
N ALA A 201 2.51 17.74 -11.43
CA ALA A 201 2.68 19.17 -11.15
C ALA A 201 1.39 19.90 -10.70
N VAL A 202 0.22 19.34 -11.01
CA VAL A 202 -1.09 19.89 -10.61
C VAL A 202 -1.88 18.97 -9.68
N MET A 203 -1.34 17.77 -9.39
CA MET A 203 -2.02 16.70 -8.67
C MET A 203 -2.31 17.05 -7.21
N GLY A 204 -1.35 17.66 -6.49
CA GLY A 204 -1.54 18.13 -5.10
C GLY A 204 -2.61 19.22 -4.97
N ARG A 205 -2.84 20.00 -6.03
CA ARG A 205 -3.88 21.03 -6.10
C ARG A 205 -5.24 20.49 -6.54
N GLY A 206 -5.27 19.32 -7.19
CA GLY A 206 -6.47 18.74 -7.80
C GLY A 206 -7.36 17.91 -6.88
N PHE A 207 -6.88 17.51 -5.70
CA PHE A 207 -7.61 16.64 -4.78
C PHE A 207 -7.68 17.23 -3.37
N THR A 208 -8.81 17.00 -2.71
CA THR A 208 -8.95 17.20 -1.26
C THR A 208 -8.63 15.87 -0.61
N LEU A 209 -7.74 15.92 0.39
CA LEU A 209 -7.47 14.80 1.25
C LEU A 209 -8.31 14.98 2.51
N THR A 210 -9.55 14.50 2.50
CA THR A 210 -10.40 14.53 3.70
C THR A 210 -10.11 13.30 4.53
N VAL A 211 -9.59 13.49 5.74
CA VAL A 211 -9.43 12.42 6.73
C VAL A 211 -10.80 12.17 7.36
N ILE A 212 -11.43 11.05 7.05
CA ILE A 212 -12.59 10.59 7.83
C ILE A 212 -12.04 9.99 9.11
N ILE A 213 -12.07 10.76 10.20
CA ILE A 213 -11.88 10.20 11.53
C ILE A 213 -13.12 9.33 11.79
N GLY A 214 -12.96 8.01 11.72
CA GLY A 214 -13.98 7.07 12.14
C GLY A 214 -14.32 7.32 13.61
N ALA A 215 -15.40 8.06 13.87
CA ALA A 215 -15.98 8.14 15.19
C ALA A 215 -16.47 6.74 15.55
N ARG A 216 -15.85 6.10 16.54
CA ARG A 216 -16.50 4.98 17.23
C ARG A 216 -17.80 5.53 17.81
N LEU A 217 -18.92 5.15 17.22
CA LEU A 217 -20.18 5.07 17.95
C LEU A 217 -19.94 4.07 19.07
N SER A 218 -19.56 4.57 20.24
CA SER A 218 -19.69 3.83 21.48
C SER A 218 -21.18 3.57 21.67
N ASP A 219 -21.54 2.30 21.57
CA ASP A 219 -22.83 1.71 21.83
C ASP A 219 -23.25 2.03 23.28
N SER A 220 -23.82 3.21 23.51
CA SER A 220 -24.47 3.56 24.77
C SER A 220 -25.94 3.22 24.64
N ARG A 221 -26.25 1.94 24.87
CA ARG A 221 -27.62 1.47 25.13
C ARG A 221 -28.16 2.25 26.35
N PRO A 222 -29.28 2.98 26.25
CA PRO A 222 -29.84 3.66 27.42
C PRO A 222 -30.36 2.61 28.42
N PRO A 223 -30.29 2.87 29.74
CA PRO A 223 -30.86 1.96 30.72
C PRO A 223 -32.38 1.96 30.55
N THR A 224 -32.94 0.75 30.51
CA THR A 224 -34.39 0.51 30.60
C THR A 224 -34.92 1.12 31.89
N PRO A 225 -35.97 1.96 31.86
CA PRO A 225 -36.66 2.35 33.07
C PRO A 225 -37.49 1.16 33.57
N PHE A 226 -37.25 0.79 34.83
CA PHE A 226 -38.23 0.05 35.63
C PHE A 226 -39.46 0.95 35.81
N PHE A 227 -40.62 0.49 35.35
CA PHE A 227 -41.90 0.38 36.10
C PHE A 227 -42.97 -0.19 35.17
#